data_AF-A0A2V6IB56-F1
#
_entry.id   AF-A0A2V6IB56-F1
#
_cell.length_a   1.000
_cell.length_b   1.000
_cell.length_c   1.000
_cell.angle_alpha   90.00
_cell.angle_beta   90.00
_cell.angle_gamma   90.00
#
_symmetry.space_group_name_H-M   'P 1'
#
loop_
_entity.id
_entity.type
_entity.pdbx_description
1 polymer ?
#
loop_
_entity_poly.entity_id
_entity_poly.type
_entity_poly.pdbx_seq_one_letter_code
_entity_poly.pdbx_strand_id
1 'polypeptide(L)'
;MPTDFARHEYLVGPKGTALPKGRGTARGGRAIYLQSCVACHGLRGEGTNEYPALVGGKETLKSNNPLPTVGSYWPYATTVWDYVNRAMPYQNPGSLKPDEVYAVTAYLLAMNGIVSEYFELNERTLPHVKMPNFDGFVPDPRPDVK
;
A
#
# COMPACT_ATOMS: atom_id res chain seq x y z
N MET A 1 -27.55 -25.05 -11.08
CA MET A 1 -26.13 -25.21 -10.69
C MET A 1 -25.69 -23.87 -10.09
N PRO A 2 -25.12 -23.80 -8.88
CA PRO A 2 -24.67 -22.52 -8.35
C PRO A 2 -23.52 -21.98 -9.19
N THR A 3 -23.67 -20.77 -9.72
CA THR A 3 -22.67 -20.01 -10.49
C THR A 3 -21.64 -19.41 -9.55
N ASP A 4 -20.67 -20.22 -9.10
CA ASP A 4 -19.60 -19.77 -8.21
C ASP A 4 -18.27 -19.59 -8.96
N PHE A 5 -18.21 -18.56 -9.82
CA PHE A 5 -16.97 -18.05 -10.42
C PHE A 5 -16.68 -16.59 -10.03
N ALA A 6 -17.41 -16.02 -9.06
CA ALA A 6 -17.28 -14.61 -8.68
C ALA A 6 -16.01 -14.29 -7.84
N ARG A 7 -15.14 -15.27 -7.59
CA ARG A 7 -13.92 -15.10 -6.78
C ARG A 7 -12.61 -14.98 -7.57
N HIS A 8 -12.66 -14.93 -8.91
CA HIS A 8 -11.46 -14.65 -9.71
C HIS A 8 -11.20 -13.13 -9.83
N GLU A 9 -10.52 -12.62 -8.80
CA GLU A 9 -9.34 -11.77 -8.86
C GLU A 9 -9.20 -10.81 -10.05
N TYR A 10 -9.84 -9.64 -9.95
CA TYR A 10 -9.36 -8.48 -10.69
C TYR A 10 -8.28 -7.79 -9.85
N LEU A 11 -7.01 -8.03 -10.20
CA LEU A 11 -5.88 -7.28 -9.66
C LEU A 11 -6.09 -5.79 -9.93
N VAL A 12 -5.84 -4.95 -8.91
CA VAL A 12 -5.93 -3.51 -9.09
C VAL A 12 -4.70 -3.01 -9.83
N GLY A 13 -4.93 -2.48 -11.03
CA GLY A 13 -3.87 -1.92 -11.86
C GLY A 13 -3.37 -0.56 -11.34
N PRO A 14 -2.19 -0.09 -11.79
CA PRO A 14 -1.62 1.21 -11.40
C PRO A 14 -2.58 2.39 -11.60
N LYS A 15 -3.40 2.34 -12.65
CA LYS A 15 -4.40 3.37 -13.00
C LYS A 15 -5.72 3.26 -12.22
N GLY A 16 -5.83 2.35 -11.25
CA GLY A 16 -7.04 2.13 -10.45
C GLY A 16 -8.10 1.24 -11.09
N THR A 17 -7.76 0.52 -12.17
CA THR A 17 -8.65 -0.48 -12.77
C THR A 17 -9.08 -1.48 -11.69
N ALA A 18 -10.37 -1.80 -11.65
CA ALA A 18 -10.99 -2.74 -10.69
C ALA A 18 -10.99 -2.33 -9.21
N LEU A 19 -10.69 -1.08 -8.88
CA LEU A 19 -10.93 -0.58 -7.52
C LEU A 19 -12.43 -0.65 -7.18
N PRO A 20 -12.83 -1.35 -6.09
CA PRO A 20 -14.21 -1.33 -5.62
C PRO A 20 -14.57 0.05 -5.09
N LYS A 21 -15.87 0.35 -5.09
CA LYS A 21 -16.41 1.53 -4.41
C LYS A 21 -16.09 1.45 -2.93
N GLY A 22 -15.62 2.57 -2.39
CA GLY A 22 -15.37 2.72 -0.97
C GLY A 22 -14.61 4.01 -0.69
N ARG A 23 -14.42 4.32 0.60
CA ARG A 23 -13.68 5.48 1.03
C ARG A 23 -13.05 5.31 2.41
N GLY A 24 -11.99 6.07 2.67
CA GLY A 24 -11.36 6.10 3.99
C GLY A 24 -10.37 7.25 4.13
N THR A 25 -10.20 7.70 5.37
CA THR A 25 -9.19 8.71 5.74
C THR A 25 -8.16 8.09 6.67
N ALA A 26 -6.96 8.66 6.73
CA ALA A 26 -5.91 8.18 7.63
C ALA A 26 -6.35 8.21 9.10
N ARG A 27 -7.13 9.24 9.49
CA ARG A 27 -7.71 9.33 10.83
C ARG A 27 -8.57 8.10 11.17
N GLY A 28 -9.38 7.63 10.23
CA GLY A 28 -10.16 6.39 10.39
C GLY A 28 -9.29 5.12 10.32
N GLY A 29 -8.25 5.14 9.50
CA GLY A 29 -7.33 4.02 9.30
C GLY A 29 -6.45 3.68 10.49
N ARG A 30 -6.20 4.64 11.39
CA ARG A 30 -5.36 4.42 12.57
C ARG A 30 -5.88 3.28 13.45
N ALA A 31 -7.18 3.22 13.70
CA ALA A 31 -7.75 2.17 14.55
C ALA A 31 -7.57 0.78 13.92
N ILE A 32 -7.78 0.67 12.61
CA ILE A 32 -7.58 -0.57 11.84
C ILE A 32 -6.12 -0.99 11.89
N TYR A 33 -5.18 -0.06 11.71
CA TYR A 33 -3.75 -0.34 11.80
C TYR A 33 -3.36 -0.88 13.18
N LEU A 34 -3.84 -0.25 14.26
CA LEU A 34 -3.58 -0.67 15.63
C LEU A 34 -4.19 -2.04 15.97
N GLN A 35 -5.29 -2.42 15.31
CA GLN A 35 -5.94 -3.69 15.56
C GLN A 35 -5.36 -4.83 14.71
N SER A 36 -4.96 -4.54 13.47
CA SER A 36 -4.72 -5.57 12.45
C SER A 36 -3.32 -5.57 11.84
N CYS A 37 -2.50 -4.56 12.11
CA CYS A 37 -1.18 -4.40 11.47
C CYS A 37 -0.03 -4.26 12.48
N VAL A 38 -0.28 -3.59 13.61
CA VAL A 38 0.77 -3.14 14.55
C VAL A 38 1.58 -4.29 15.16
N ALA A 39 0.96 -5.45 15.37
CA ALA A 39 1.60 -6.59 16.03
C ALA A 39 2.81 -7.12 15.24
N CYS A 40 2.85 -6.90 13.92
CA CYS A 40 3.94 -7.30 13.05
C CYS A 40 4.75 -6.09 12.55
N HIS A 41 4.07 -4.99 12.19
CA HIS A 41 4.73 -3.85 11.53
C HIS A 41 5.21 -2.74 12.49
N GLY A 42 4.96 -2.87 13.80
CA GLY A 42 5.37 -1.88 14.79
C GLY A 42 4.43 -0.67 14.86
N LEU A 43 4.54 0.14 15.93
CA LEU A 43 3.63 1.26 16.17
C LEU A 43 3.78 2.39 15.16
N ARG A 44 5.00 2.55 14.63
CA ARG A 44 5.41 3.60 13.70
C ARG A 44 5.65 3.04 12.30
N GLY A 45 5.29 1.78 12.03
CA GLY A 45 5.59 1.11 10.77
C GLY A 45 7.07 0.75 10.61
N GLU A 46 7.83 0.70 11.69
CA GLU A 46 9.28 0.43 11.72
C GLU A 46 9.63 -1.03 11.43
N GLY A 47 8.66 -1.95 11.51
CA GLY A 47 8.88 -3.39 11.34
C GLY A 47 9.68 -4.02 12.49
N THR A 48 10.07 -5.28 12.29
CA THR A 48 10.99 -6.02 13.17
C THR A 48 12.06 -6.71 12.31
N ASN A 49 12.86 -7.60 12.90
CA ASN A 49 13.78 -8.43 12.11
C ASN A 49 13.04 -9.46 11.24
N GLU A 50 11.83 -9.85 11.65
CA GLU A 50 11.01 -10.88 11.03
C GLU A 50 9.95 -10.29 10.09
N TYR A 51 9.50 -9.07 10.35
CA TYR A 51 8.42 -8.41 9.62
C TYR A 51 8.87 -7.09 9.00
N PRO A 52 8.47 -6.79 7.76
CA PRO A 52 9.01 -5.66 7.02
C PRO A 52 8.58 -4.32 7.59
N ALA A 53 9.50 -3.35 7.51
CA ALA A 53 9.20 -1.94 7.74
C ALA A 53 8.27 -1.39 6.63
N LEU A 54 7.23 -0.67 7.03
CA LEU A 54 6.29 0.00 6.13
C LEU A 54 6.57 1.49 5.98
N VAL A 55 7.34 2.07 6.91
CA VAL A 55 7.64 3.50 7.00
C VAL A 55 9.15 3.70 7.14
N GLY A 56 9.67 4.77 6.55
CA GLY A 56 11.09 5.14 6.62
C GLY A 56 11.84 4.86 5.33
N GLY A 57 13.17 4.96 5.36
CA GLY A 57 14.01 4.65 4.21
C GLY A 57 14.01 5.69 3.08
N LYS A 58 13.38 6.85 3.27
CA LYS A 58 13.46 7.97 2.33
C LYS A 58 14.93 8.31 2.07
N GLU A 59 15.28 8.51 0.80
CA GLU A 59 16.65 8.81 0.34
C GLU A 59 17.70 7.71 0.58
N THR A 60 17.33 6.56 1.15
CA THR A 60 18.28 5.45 1.42
C THR A 60 18.52 4.55 0.22
N LEU A 61 17.69 4.60 -0.83
CA LEU A 61 17.73 3.64 -1.95
C LEU A 61 19.07 3.59 -2.71
N LYS A 62 19.86 4.67 -2.66
CA LYS A 62 21.20 4.75 -3.28
C LYS A 62 22.34 4.54 -2.29
N SER A 63 22.02 4.26 -1.02
CA SER A 63 23.03 4.03 0.02
C SER A 63 23.48 2.58 0.05
N ASN A 64 24.52 2.28 0.84
CA ASN A 64 24.98 0.91 1.07
C ASN A 64 23.97 0.06 1.86
N ASN A 65 23.01 0.69 2.54
CA ASN A 65 21.99 0.01 3.34
C ASN A 65 20.60 0.53 2.92
N PRO A 66 20.12 0.20 1.71
CA PRO A 66 18.82 0.67 1.25
C PRO A 66 17.70 0.07 2.09
N LEU A 67 16.73 0.90 2.48
CA LEU A 67 15.54 0.48 3.19
C LEU A 67 14.31 0.70 2.31
N PRO A 68 13.90 -0.31 1.52
CA PRO A 68 12.70 -0.23 0.70
C PRO A 68 11.44 -0.35 1.57
N THR A 69 10.61 0.67 1.55
CA THR A 69 9.32 0.76 2.26
C THR A 69 8.24 1.30 1.32
N VAL A 70 7.01 1.43 1.81
CA VAL A 70 5.92 2.05 1.05
C VAL A 70 6.30 3.45 0.57
N GLY A 71 6.88 4.28 1.44
CA GLY A 71 7.21 5.66 1.09
C GLY A 71 8.53 5.84 0.34
N SER A 72 9.47 4.90 0.46
CA SER A 72 10.78 5.03 -0.20
C SER A 72 10.83 4.38 -1.58
N TYR A 73 10.13 3.26 -1.79
CA TYR A 73 10.35 2.39 -2.95
C TYR A 73 9.13 2.25 -3.85
N TRP A 74 7.91 2.16 -3.32
CA TRP A 74 6.74 1.78 -4.12
C TRP A 74 6.31 2.91 -5.07
N PRO A 75 6.06 2.63 -6.37
CA PRO A 75 5.73 3.67 -7.35
C PRO A 75 4.25 4.03 -7.40
N TYR A 76 3.35 3.16 -6.92
CA TYR A 76 1.91 3.38 -7.00
C TYR A 76 1.21 3.06 -5.67
N ALA A 77 0.37 3.99 -5.22
CA ALA A 77 -0.49 3.80 -4.04
C ALA A 77 -1.55 2.71 -4.27
N THR A 78 -1.99 2.52 -5.51
CA THR A 78 -2.93 1.47 -5.91
C THR A 78 -2.38 0.07 -5.68
N THR A 79 -1.07 -0.15 -5.86
CA THR A 79 -0.43 -1.44 -5.55
C THR A 79 -0.41 -1.70 -4.04
N VAL A 80 -0.25 -0.66 -3.21
CA VAL A 80 -0.33 -0.79 -1.75
C VAL A 80 -1.74 -1.23 -1.35
N TRP A 81 -2.77 -0.56 -1.87
CA TRP A 81 -4.16 -0.92 -1.62
C TRP A 81 -4.47 -2.36 -2.07
N ASP A 82 -4.06 -2.74 -3.28
CA ASP A 82 -4.24 -4.11 -3.81
C ASP A 82 -3.66 -5.15 -2.88
N TYR A 83 -2.40 -4.97 -2.51
CA TYR A 83 -1.67 -5.90 -1.66
C TYR A 83 -2.31 -6.02 -0.28
N VAL A 84 -2.70 -4.90 0.33
CA VAL A 84 -3.41 -4.91 1.62
C VAL A 84 -4.74 -5.64 1.47
N ASN A 85 -5.53 -5.35 0.43
CA ASN A 85 -6.83 -5.97 0.22
C ASN A 85 -6.74 -7.49 0.07
N ARG A 86 -5.77 -8.01 -0.69
CA ARG A 86 -5.73 -9.44 -1.03
C ARG A 86 -4.85 -10.29 -0.12
N ALA A 87 -3.81 -9.69 0.48
CA ALA A 87 -2.78 -10.45 1.20
C ALA A 87 -2.72 -10.11 2.70
N MET A 88 -3.41 -9.05 3.15
CA MET A 88 -3.39 -8.62 4.53
C MET A 88 -4.77 -8.68 5.20
N PRO A 89 -4.82 -8.77 6.54
CA PRO A 89 -3.70 -9.06 7.46
C PRO A 89 -3.11 -10.46 7.22
N TYR A 90 -1.81 -10.65 7.49
CA TYR A 90 -1.12 -11.93 7.19
C TYR A 90 -1.82 -13.16 7.78
N GLN A 91 -2.38 -13.04 8.99
CA GLN A 91 -3.11 -14.13 9.66
C GLN A 91 -4.52 -14.37 9.12
N ASN A 92 -5.10 -13.40 8.40
CA ASN A 92 -6.45 -13.51 7.82
C ASN A 92 -6.59 -12.68 6.53
N PRO A 93 -5.89 -13.05 5.44
CA PRO A 93 -5.88 -12.27 4.21
C PRO A 93 -7.28 -12.07 3.62
N GLY A 94 -7.57 -10.86 3.11
CA GLY A 94 -8.86 -10.57 2.48
C GLY A 94 -10.02 -10.35 3.45
N SER A 95 -9.75 -10.23 4.74
CA SER A 95 -10.78 -10.02 5.76
C SER A 95 -11.27 -8.57 5.90
N LEU A 96 -10.48 -7.60 5.44
CA LEU A 96 -10.86 -6.19 5.47
C LEU A 96 -11.84 -5.85 4.35
N LYS A 97 -12.82 -5.01 4.65
CA LYS A 97 -13.76 -4.45 3.67
C LYS A 97 -13.10 -3.33 2.87
N PRO A 98 -13.60 -3.00 1.66
CA PRO A 98 -13.03 -1.92 0.83
C PRO A 98 -12.78 -0.60 1.57
N ASP A 99 -13.74 -0.12 2.35
CA ASP A 99 -13.58 1.11 3.15
C ASP A 99 -12.45 1.01 4.18
N GLU A 100 -12.29 -0.16 4.80
CA GLU A 100 -11.23 -0.43 5.77
C GLU A 100 -9.85 -0.46 5.09
N VAL A 101 -9.77 -1.06 3.89
CA VAL A 101 -8.54 -1.05 3.08
C VAL A 101 -8.18 0.36 2.63
N TYR A 102 -9.15 1.17 2.18
CA TYR A 102 -8.88 2.59 1.84
C TYR A 102 -8.39 3.36 3.07
N ALA A 103 -9.05 3.18 4.22
CA ALA A 103 -8.68 3.86 5.45
C ALA A 103 -7.26 3.50 5.91
N VAL A 104 -6.93 2.20 6.00
CA VAL A 104 -5.59 1.78 6.44
C VAL A 104 -4.51 2.14 5.42
N THR A 105 -4.81 2.11 4.12
CA THR A 105 -3.91 2.62 3.08
C THR A 105 -3.66 4.12 3.25
N ALA A 106 -4.70 4.91 3.51
CA ALA A 106 -4.56 6.34 3.79
C ALA A 106 -3.67 6.59 5.01
N TYR A 107 -3.82 5.76 6.05
CA TYR A 107 -2.98 5.84 7.24
C TYR A 107 -1.51 5.50 6.95
N LEU A 108 -1.22 4.44 6.19
CA LEU A 108 0.14 4.12 5.76
C LEU A 108 0.78 5.24 4.94
N LEU A 109 0.04 5.84 4.01
CA LEU A 109 0.50 6.97 3.19
C LEU A 109 0.74 8.23 4.05
N ALA A 110 -0.13 8.50 5.02
CA ALA A 110 0.04 9.61 5.94
C ALA A 110 1.24 9.42 6.87
N MET A 111 1.50 8.20 7.37
CA MET A 111 2.70 7.90 8.15
C MET A 111 4.00 8.10 7.34
N ASN A 112 3.93 7.95 6.02
CA ASN A 112 5.02 8.25 5.11
C ASN A 112 5.05 9.73 4.62
N GLY A 113 4.15 10.58 5.13
CA GLY A 113 4.08 12.00 4.77
C GLY A 113 3.59 12.27 3.34
N ILE A 114 2.89 11.32 2.71
CA ILE A 114 2.46 11.41 1.30
C ILE A 114 1.10 12.10 1.17
N VAL A 115 0.21 11.89 2.13
CA VAL A 115 -1.12 12.51 2.19
C VAL A 115 -1.39 13.06 3.60
N SER A 116 -2.29 14.03 3.72
CA SER A 116 -2.70 14.56 5.04
C SER A 116 -3.64 13.60 5.77
N GLU A 117 -3.80 13.77 7.08
CA GLU A 117 -4.67 12.89 7.87
C GLU A 117 -6.17 12.97 7.51
N TYR A 118 -6.56 14.07 6.88
CA TYR A 118 -7.92 14.38 6.44
C TYR A 118 -8.18 14.05 4.96
N PHE A 119 -7.14 13.69 4.20
CA PHE A 119 -7.31 13.34 2.79
C PHE A 119 -8.12 12.05 2.67
N GLU A 120 -9.22 12.11 1.90
CA GLU A 120 -10.06 10.94 1.65
C GLU A 120 -9.55 10.15 0.44
N LEU A 121 -9.12 8.92 0.69
CA LEU A 121 -8.90 7.94 -0.36
C LEU A 121 -10.20 7.26 -0.74
N ASN A 122 -10.43 7.13 -2.04
CA ASN A 122 -11.50 6.36 -2.65
C ASN A 122 -11.06 5.89 -4.05
N GLU A 123 -11.95 5.26 -4.81
CA GLU A 123 -11.63 4.69 -6.12
C GLU A 123 -11.17 5.73 -7.15
N ARG A 124 -11.47 7.01 -6.91
CA ARG A 124 -11.12 8.12 -7.78
C ARG A 124 -9.85 8.81 -7.33
N THR A 125 -9.64 9.01 -6.02
CA THR A 125 -8.51 9.79 -5.50
C THR A 125 -7.24 8.96 -5.34
N LEU A 126 -7.36 7.67 -5.02
CA LEU A 126 -6.21 6.78 -4.81
C LEU A 126 -5.27 6.69 -6.04
N PRO A 127 -5.76 6.53 -7.29
CA PRO A 127 -4.89 6.48 -8.46
C PRO A 127 -4.14 7.78 -8.76
N HIS A 128 -4.55 8.90 -8.15
CA HIS A 128 -3.94 10.22 -8.34
C HIS A 128 -2.92 10.57 -7.26
N VAL A 129 -2.72 9.71 -6.25
CA VAL A 129 -1.66 9.90 -5.26
C VAL A 129 -0.30 9.77 -5.94
N LYS A 130 0.52 10.83 -5.86
CA LYS A 130 1.89 10.84 -6.37
C LYS A 130 2.84 10.22 -5.33
N MET A 131 3.32 9.01 -5.61
CA MET A 131 4.32 8.36 -4.76
C MET A 131 5.72 8.95 -4.99
N PRO A 132 6.58 9.02 -3.96
CA PRO A 132 7.92 9.63 -4.10
C PRO A 132 8.83 8.95 -5.14
N ASN A 133 8.70 7.64 -5.33
CA ASN A 133 9.54 6.86 -6.24
C ASN A 133 8.82 6.49 -7.55
N PHE A 134 7.86 7.30 -8.00
CA PHE A 134 7.07 7.06 -9.21
C PHE A 134 7.94 6.85 -10.46
N ASP A 135 8.94 7.71 -10.67
CA ASP A 135 9.89 7.64 -11.80
C ASP A 135 11.11 6.76 -11.51
N GLY A 136 11.11 6.01 -10.39
CA GLY A 136 12.25 5.21 -9.94
C GLY A 136 12.43 3.86 -10.65
N PHE A 137 11.52 3.50 -11.55
CA PHE A 137 11.51 2.22 -12.24
C PHE A 137 11.62 2.43 -13.75
N VAL A 138 12.55 1.72 -14.38
CA VAL A 138 12.76 1.73 -15.82
C VAL A 138 12.63 0.31 -16.38
N PRO A 139 12.18 0.13 -17.64
CA PRO A 139 12.25 -1.17 -18.31
C PRO A 139 13.66 -1.75 -18.31
N ASP A 140 13.79 -3.08 -18.34
CA ASP A 140 15.08 -3.75 -18.39
C ASP A 140 15.85 -3.32 -19.66
N PRO A 141 17.02 -2.68 -19.52
CA PRO A 141 17.78 -2.17 -20.67
C PRO A 141 18.72 -3.22 -21.31
N ARG A 142 18.77 -4.46 -20.80
CA ARG A 142 19.68 -5.50 -21.30
C ARG A 142 19.16 -6.14 -22.60
N PRO A 143 20.06 -6.57 -23.51
CA PRO A 143 21.51 -6.77 -23.32
C PRO A 143 22.38 -5.52 -23.63
N ASP A 144 21.78 -4.39 -23.99
CA ASP A 144 22.42 -3.28 -24.70
C ASP A 144 23.17 -2.28 -23.80
N VAL A 145 23.45 -2.67 -22.55
CA VAL A 145 24.26 -1.88 -21.61
C VAL A 145 25.74 -2.23 -21.84
N LYS A 146 26.45 -1.37 -22.58
CA LYS A 146 27.92 -1.41 -22.71
C LYS A 146 28.61 -0.87 -21.48
#